data_AF-A0A9P8W2G3-F1
#
_entry.id   AF-A0A9P8W2G3-F1
#
_cell.length_a   1.000
_cell.length_b   1.000
_cell.length_c   1.000
_cell.angle_alpha   90.00
_cell.angle_beta   90.00
_cell.angle_gamma   90.00
#
_symmetry.space_group_name_H-M   'P 1'
#
loop_
_entity.id
_entity.type
_entity.pdbx_description
1 polymer ?
#
loop_
_entity_poly.entity_id
_entity_poly.type
_entity_poly.pdbx_seq_one_letter_code
_entity_poly.pdbx_strand_id
1 'polypeptide(L)'
;MQLTTPSLLAIATGVVGSAWSSGAIASISLVGVPGALLASSSASTVWAEFFARGISIMPKLAATTAAGYLYAAYDARERGANWKGFVAGAALTVAIVPYTQIFMSGTNALLHAAAHGTSGASLDEVKALVGKWASLNLVRSFFPLAGAAAGLATLFQNIL
;
A
#
# COMPACT_ATOMS: atom_id res chain seq x y z
N MET A 1 -7.74 -4.20 30.48
CA MET A 1 -9.11 -3.84 30.03
C MET A 1 -9.57 -4.89 29.04
N GLN A 2 -10.82 -5.38 29.07
CA GLN A 2 -11.26 -6.29 28.00
C GLN A 2 -11.65 -5.49 26.74
N LEU A 3 -10.99 -5.79 25.63
CA LEU A 3 -11.40 -5.35 24.30
C LEU A 3 -12.73 -6.01 23.94
N THR A 4 -13.63 -5.27 23.31
CA THR A 4 -14.93 -5.83 22.88
C THR A 4 -14.81 -6.64 21.60
N THR A 5 -15.77 -7.55 21.36
CA THR A 5 -15.82 -8.30 20.09
C THR A 5 -15.82 -7.39 18.85
N PRO A 6 -16.61 -6.30 18.78
CA PRO A 6 -16.52 -5.36 17.65
C PRO A 6 -15.13 -4.73 17.49
N SER A 7 -14.46 -4.39 18.60
CA SER A 7 -13.11 -3.83 18.58
C SER A 7 -12.08 -4.85 18.06
N LEU A 8 -12.16 -6.11 18.49
CA LEU A 8 -11.31 -7.18 18.00
C LEU A 8 -11.48 -7.40 16.48
N LEU A 9 -12.72 -7.37 15.97
CA LEU A 9 -13.00 -7.47 14.54
C LEU A 9 -12.42 -6.28 13.76
N ALA A 10 -12.51 -5.08 14.31
CA ALA A 10 -11.97 -3.87 13.70
C ALA A 10 -10.43 -3.88 13.69
N ILE A 11 -9.79 -4.32 14.78
CA ILE A 11 -8.34 -4.54 14.86
C ILE A 11 -7.90 -5.58 13.83
N ALA A 12 -8.59 -6.72 13.74
CA ALA A 12 -8.28 -7.76 12.77
C ALA A 12 -8.38 -7.22 11.33
N THR A 13 -9.42 -6.44 11.02
CA THR A 13 -9.61 -5.80 9.72
C THR A 13 -8.47 -4.82 9.40
N GLY A 14 -8.05 -4.01 10.39
CA GLY A 14 -6.92 -3.10 10.27
C GLY A 14 -5.60 -3.82 10.00
N VAL A 15 -5.26 -4.82 10.83
CA VAL A 15 -3.99 -5.55 10.75
C VAL A 15 -3.92 -6.40 9.48
N VAL A 16 -4.95 -7.21 9.19
CA VAL A 16 -4.97 -8.07 8.01
C VAL A 16 -5.02 -7.25 6.73
N GLY A 17 -5.86 -6.20 6.68
CA GLY A 17 -5.96 -5.33 5.51
C GLY A 17 -4.65 -4.61 5.19
N SER A 18 -3.94 -4.15 6.21
CA SER A 18 -2.63 -3.49 6.03
C SER A 18 -1.55 -4.50 5.61
N ALA A 19 -1.46 -5.66 6.27
CA ALA A 19 -0.50 -6.70 5.91
C ALA A 19 -0.72 -7.21 4.47
N TRP A 20 -1.98 -7.45 4.09
CA TRP A 20 -2.33 -7.84 2.72
C TRP A 20 -1.97 -6.75 1.71
N SER A 21 -2.27 -5.48 2.01
CA SER A 21 -1.92 -4.35 1.13
C SER A 21 -0.42 -4.27 0.90
N SER A 22 0.38 -4.43 1.96
CA SER A 22 1.84 -4.50 1.86
C SER A 22 2.28 -5.64 0.93
N GLY A 23 1.79 -6.86 1.17
CA GLY A 23 2.16 -8.03 0.37
C GLY A 23 1.77 -7.88 -1.11
N ALA A 24 0.57 -7.37 -1.39
CA ALA A 24 0.09 -7.13 -2.74
C ALA A 24 0.90 -6.03 -3.47
N ILE A 25 1.29 -4.96 -2.77
CA ILE A 25 2.15 -3.92 -3.34
C ILE A 25 3.56 -4.48 -3.62
N ALA A 26 4.14 -5.19 -2.66
CA ALA A 26 5.49 -5.76 -2.78
C ALA A 26 5.58 -6.82 -3.89
N SER A 27 4.55 -7.67 -4.05
CA SER A 27 4.54 -8.74 -5.04
C SER A 27 4.61 -8.21 -6.48
N ILE A 28 3.99 -7.05 -6.77
CA ILE A 28 4.12 -6.41 -8.08
C ILE A 28 5.58 -6.04 -8.34
N SER A 29 6.28 -5.49 -7.36
CA SER A 29 7.70 -5.11 -7.53
C SER A 29 8.62 -6.33 -7.63
N LEU A 30 8.38 -7.36 -6.82
CA LEU A 30 9.29 -8.50 -6.68
C LEU A 30 9.06 -9.60 -7.73
N VAL A 31 7.83 -9.72 -8.23
CA VAL A 31 7.43 -10.80 -9.16
C VAL A 31 6.86 -10.22 -10.44
N GLY A 32 5.93 -9.28 -10.34
CA GLY A 32 5.23 -8.71 -11.51
C GLY A 32 6.16 -7.97 -12.46
N VAL A 33 7.00 -7.07 -11.94
CA VAL A 33 7.90 -6.25 -12.76
C VAL A 33 8.98 -7.09 -13.44
N PRO A 34 9.72 -7.98 -12.76
CA PRO A 34 10.67 -8.86 -13.44
C PRO A 34 10.01 -9.65 -14.59
N GLY A 35 8.79 -10.16 -14.38
CA GLY A 35 8.02 -10.81 -15.44
C GLY A 35 7.68 -9.88 -16.61
N ALA A 36 7.27 -8.64 -16.32
CA ALA A 36 6.97 -7.64 -17.35
C ALA A 36 8.21 -7.26 -18.18
N LEU A 37 9.39 -7.19 -17.56
CA LEU A 37 10.64 -6.86 -18.25
C LEU A 37 11.10 -7.96 -19.22
N LEU A 38 10.74 -9.22 -18.99
CA LEU A 38 10.99 -10.32 -19.93
C LEU A 38 10.18 -10.16 -21.23
N ALA A 39 8.98 -9.61 -21.15
CA ALA A 39 8.15 -9.29 -22.31
C ALA A 39 8.62 -8.03 -23.08
N SER A 40 9.74 -7.42 -22.66
CA SER A 40 10.46 -6.28 -23.24
C SER A 40 9.62 -5.23 -23.97
N SER A 41 9.19 -5.49 -25.22
CA SER A 41 8.36 -4.58 -26.03
C SER A 41 7.03 -4.17 -25.38
N SER A 42 6.49 -4.98 -24.46
CA SER A 42 5.21 -4.71 -23.80
C SER A 42 5.34 -4.27 -22.33
N ALA A 43 6.56 -4.00 -21.84
CA ALA A 43 6.80 -3.75 -20.42
C ALA A 43 5.99 -2.55 -19.87
N SER A 44 5.90 -1.44 -20.62
CA SER A 44 5.09 -0.27 -20.24
C SER A 44 3.59 -0.55 -20.23
N THR A 45 3.10 -1.33 -21.21
CA THR A 45 1.69 -1.74 -21.28
C THR A 45 1.31 -2.67 -20.13
N VAL A 46 2.15 -3.66 -19.82
CA VAL A 46 1.95 -4.55 -18.68
C VAL A 46 2.01 -3.77 -17.35
N TRP A 47 2.95 -2.84 -17.22
CA TRP A 47 2.98 -1.93 -16.08
C TRP A 47 1.69 -1.11 -15.95
N ALA A 48 1.16 -0.57 -17.05
CA ALA A 48 -0.06 0.24 -17.05
C ALA A 48 -1.27 -0.55 -16.55
N GLU A 49 -1.36 -1.84 -16.89
CA GLU A 49 -2.37 -2.75 -16.35
C GLU A 49 -2.24 -2.95 -14.83
N PHE A 50 -1.02 -3.13 -14.32
CA PHE A 50 -0.80 -3.19 -12.87
C PHE A 50 -1.21 -1.90 -12.18
N PHE A 51 -0.87 -0.74 -12.76
CA PHE A 51 -1.23 0.56 -12.22
C PHE A 51 -2.75 0.77 -12.19
N ALA A 52 -3.45 0.48 -13.29
CA ALA A 52 -4.90 0.63 -13.42
C ALA A 52 -5.67 -0.26 -12.41
N ARG A 53 -5.21 -1.50 -12.21
CA ARG A 53 -5.78 -2.41 -11.20
C ARG A 53 -5.46 -1.92 -9.78
N GLY A 54 -4.24 -1.45 -9.55
CA GLY A 54 -3.83 -0.88 -8.26
C GLY A 54 -4.70 0.31 -7.85
N ILE A 55 -4.91 1.29 -8.73
CA ILE A 55 -5.66 2.50 -8.40
C ILE A 55 -7.17 2.25 -8.23
N SER A 56 -7.72 1.20 -8.84
CA SER A 56 -9.13 0.84 -8.70
C SER A 56 -9.46 0.03 -7.44
N ILE A 57 -8.46 -0.66 -6.87
CA ILE A 57 -8.61 -1.55 -5.70
C ILE A 57 -8.05 -0.89 -4.42
N MET A 58 -6.80 -0.42 -4.45
CA MET A 58 -6.06 -0.06 -3.24
C MET A 58 -6.68 1.09 -2.44
N PRO A 59 -7.22 2.17 -3.03
CA PRO A 59 -7.86 3.24 -2.26
C PRO A 59 -9.06 2.76 -1.45
N LYS A 60 -9.88 1.86 -2.01
CA LYS A 60 -11.05 1.29 -1.32
C LYS A 60 -10.62 0.43 -0.14
N LEU A 61 -9.61 -0.40 -0.35
CA LEU A 61 -9.08 -1.23 0.72
C LEU A 61 -8.43 -0.38 1.83
N ALA A 62 -7.61 0.61 1.47
CA ALA A 62 -6.98 1.51 2.43
C ALA A 62 -8.03 2.26 3.27
N ALA A 63 -9.13 2.70 2.67
CA ALA A 63 -10.23 3.34 3.38
C ALA A 63 -10.90 2.38 4.39
N THR A 64 -11.24 1.16 3.97
CA THR A 64 -11.83 0.13 4.85
C THR A 64 -10.89 -0.23 6.01
N THR A 65 -9.61 -0.42 5.71
CA THR A 65 -8.57 -0.74 6.70
C THR A 65 -8.38 0.41 7.69
N ALA A 66 -8.31 1.65 7.21
CA ALA A 66 -8.20 2.83 8.06
C ALA A 66 -9.44 3.00 8.95
N ALA A 67 -10.64 2.77 8.42
CA ALA A 67 -11.87 2.81 9.20
C ALA A 67 -11.87 1.79 10.36
N GLY A 68 -11.42 0.55 10.09
CA GLY A 68 -11.24 -0.48 11.13
C GLY A 68 -10.27 -0.03 12.23
N TYR A 69 -9.12 0.52 11.86
CA TYR A 69 -8.17 1.07 12.85
C TYR A 69 -8.72 2.26 13.62
N LEU A 70 -9.40 3.20 12.97
CA LEU A 70 -9.96 4.37 13.64
C LEU A 70 -11.09 3.99 14.60
N TYR A 71 -11.91 3.01 14.25
CA TYR A 71 -12.90 2.45 15.18
C TYR A 71 -12.23 1.78 16.39
N ALA A 72 -11.20 0.95 16.16
CA ALA A 72 -10.44 0.34 17.24
C ALA A 72 -9.78 1.38 18.16
N ALA A 73 -9.23 2.46 17.58
CA ALA A 73 -8.68 3.58 18.33
C ALA A 73 -9.74 4.29 19.18
N TYR A 74 -10.93 4.53 18.62
CA TYR A 74 -12.04 5.14 19.33
C TYR A 74 -12.48 4.29 20.52
N ASP A 75 -12.78 2.99 20.33
CA ASP A 75 -13.23 2.12 21.42
C ASP A 75 -12.14 1.93 22.50
N ALA A 76 -10.86 1.80 22.09
CA ALA A 76 -9.75 1.74 23.03
C ALA A 76 -9.61 3.04 23.85
N ARG A 77 -9.77 4.21 23.22
CA ARG A 77 -9.69 5.51 23.89
C ARG A 77 -10.83 5.72 24.90
N GLU A 78 -12.07 5.40 24.53
CA GLU A 78 -13.23 5.48 25.44
C GLU A 78 -13.08 4.58 26.67
N ARG A 79 -12.33 3.49 26.50
CA ARG A 79 -11.97 2.58 27.59
C ARG A 79 -10.67 3.01 28.30
N GLY A 80 -10.00 4.10 27.95
CA GLY A 80 -8.71 4.44 28.60
C GLY A 80 -7.59 3.43 28.35
N ALA A 81 -7.69 2.64 27.29
CA ALA A 81 -6.68 1.69 26.83
C ALA A 81 -5.71 2.36 25.82
N ASN A 82 -4.65 1.64 25.42
CA ASN A 82 -3.69 2.13 24.42
C ASN A 82 -4.35 2.20 23.03
N TRP A 83 -4.41 3.40 22.44
CA TRP A 83 -5.09 3.63 21.15
C TRP A 83 -4.18 4.21 20.05
N LYS A 84 -3.05 4.82 20.44
CA LYS A 84 -2.20 5.62 19.54
C LYS A 84 -1.67 4.83 18.34
N GLY A 85 -1.29 3.56 18.53
CA GLY A 85 -0.76 2.77 17.42
C GLY A 85 -1.83 2.29 16.44
N PHE A 86 -3.11 2.25 16.81
CA PHE A 86 -4.19 2.08 15.84
C PHE A 86 -4.33 3.32 14.94
N VAL A 87 -4.25 4.53 15.49
CA VAL A 87 -4.22 5.78 14.69
C VAL A 87 -2.99 5.82 13.79
N ALA A 88 -1.82 5.44 14.30
CA ALA A 88 -0.61 5.31 13.49
C ALA A 88 -0.81 4.29 12.35
N GLY A 89 -1.45 3.15 12.63
CA GLY A 89 -1.82 2.14 11.65
C GLY A 89 -2.68 2.71 10.52
N ALA A 90 -3.74 3.44 10.86
CA ALA A 90 -4.61 4.10 9.88
C ALA A 90 -3.83 5.11 9.01
N ALA A 91 -3.04 5.98 9.66
CA ALA A 91 -2.25 7.00 8.97
C ALA A 91 -1.24 6.40 8.00
N LEU A 92 -0.49 5.37 8.44
CA LEU A 92 0.49 4.67 7.62
C LEU A 92 -0.14 3.97 6.42
N THR A 93 -1.31 3.33 6.60
CA THR A 93 -2.02 2.70 5.48
C THR A 93 -2.49 3.72 4.45
N VAL A 94 -2.97 4.88 4.87
CA VAL A 94 -3.41 5.97 3.96
C VAL A 94 -2.21 6.68 3.30
N ALA A 95 -1.05 6.71 3.96
CA ALA A 95 0.15 7.40 3.48
C ALA A 95 0.68 6.89 2.13
N ILE A 96 0.25 5.71 1.67
CA ILE A 96 0.55 5.21 0.31
C ILE A 96 0.09 6.20 -0.78
N VAL A 97 -1.00 6.95 -0.53
CA VAL A 97 -1.56 7.92 -1.49
C VAL A 97 -0.63 9.13 -1.66
N PRO A 98 -0.33 9.93 -0.62
CA PRO A 98 0.60 11.04 -0.76
C PRO A 98 2.00 10.59 -1.19
N TYR A 99 2.48 9.42 -0.75
CA TYR A 99 3.74 8.87 -1.24
C TYR A 99 3.74 8.70 -2.77
N THR A 100 2.66 8.14 -3.32
CA THR A 100 2.53 7.93 -4.77
C THR A 100 2.51 9.27 -5.52
N GLN A 101 1.81 10.27 -5.00
CA GLN A 101 1.74 11.60 -5.63
C GLN A 101 3.09 12.32 -5.61
N ILE A 102 3.80 12.29 -4.47
CA ILE A 102 5.05 13.04 -4.28
C ILE A 102 6.22 12.37 -5.02
N PHE A 103 6.37 11.04 -4.87
CA PHE A 103 7.59 10.36 -5.33
C PHE A 103 7.43 9.59 -6.64
N MET A 104 6.21 9.21 -7.01
CA MET A 104 5.99 8.32 -8.17
C MET A 104 5.33 9.01 -9.36
N SER A 105 4.68 10.16 -9.19
CA SER A 105 3.89 10.83 -10.25
C SER A 105 4.70 11.09 -11.53
N GLY A 106 5.94 11.59 -11.42
CA GLY A 106 6.81 11.82 -12.57
C GLY A 106 7.15 10.53 -13.34
N THR A 107 7.49 9.46 -12.62
CA THR A 107 7.75 8.15 -13.23
C THR A 107 6.48 7.57 -13.86
N ASN A 108 5.33 7.70 -13.20
CA ASN A 108 4.04 7.24 -13.71
C ASN A 108 3.67 7.97 -15.01
N ALA A 109 3.89 9.29 -15.09
CA ALA A 109 3.59 10.07 -16.29
C ALA A 109 4.41 9.61 -17.50
N LEU A 110 5.71 9.39 -17.31
CA LEU A 110 6.60 8.89 -18.37
C LEU A 110 6.21 7.47 -18.82
N LEU A 111 5.87 6.59 -17.88
CA LEU A 111 5.45 5.22 -18.19
C LEU A 111 4.08 5.18 -18.88
N HIS A 112 3.15 6.06 -18.51
CA HIS A 112 1.89 6.22 -19.25
C HIS A 112 2.12 6.71 -20.67
N ALA A 113 2.98 7.71 -20.90
CA ALA A 113 3.32 8.15 -22.25
C ALA A 113 3.91 6.99 -23.08
N ALA A 114 4.79 6.19 -22.48
CA ALA A 114 5.34 4.99 -23.13
C ALA A 114 4.29 3.92 -23.43
N ALA A 115 3.33 3.70 -22.53
CA ALA A 115 2.24 2.73 -22.74
C ALA A 115 1.26 3.16 -23.85
N HIS A 116 1.09 4.47 -24.07
CA HIS A 116 0.25 5.01 -25.15
C HIS A 116 1.00 5.20 -26.47
N GLY A 117 2.29 4.85 -26.54
CA GLY A 117 3.11 5.05 -27.73
C GLY A 117 3.38 6.53 -28.06
N THR A 118 3.22 7.43 -27.08
CA THR A 118 3.46 8.87 -27.23
C THR A 118 4.79 9.32 -26.65
N SER A 119 5.59 8.40 -26.09
CA SER A 119 6.94 8.70 -25.64
C SER A 119 7.94 8.67 -26.81
N GLY A 120 8.96 9.54 -26.74
CA GLY A 120 10.17 9.43 -27.57
C GLY A 120 11.25 8.54 -26.95
N ALA A 121 10.93 7.84 -25.85
CA ALA A 121 11.89 7.04 -25.08
C ALA A 121 12.19 5.72 -25.79
N SER A 122 13.46 5.35 -25.81
CA SER A 122 13.95 4.04 -26.25
C SER A 122 13.43 2.91 -25.35
N LEU A 123 13.52 1.67 -25.84
CA LEU A 123 13.13 0.49 -25.08
C LEU A 123 13.91 0.36 -23.76
N ASP A 124 15.20 0.67 -23.76
CA ASP A 124 16.03 0.56 -22.56
C ASP A 124 15.72 1.64 -21.53
N GLU A 125 15.37 2.85 -21.97
CA GLU A 125 14.86 3.90 -21.08
C GLU A 125 13.52 3.51 -20.44
N VAL A 126 12.61 2.89 -21.21
CA VAL A 126 11.34 2.37 -20.68
C VAL A 126 11.59 1.28 -19.63
N LYS A 127 12.49 0.33 -19.89
CA LYS A 127 12.86 -0.70 -18.90
C LYS A 127 13.45 -0.09 -17.63
N ALA A 128 14.32 0.92 -17.77
CA ALA A 128 14.89 1.63 -16.63
C ALA A 128 13.80 2.36 -15.81
N LEU A 129 12.81 2.97 -16.47
CA LEU A 129 11.68 3.60 -15.80
C LEU A 129 10.81 2.57 -15.05
N VAL A 130 10.52 1.42 -15.66
CA VAL A 130 9.79 0.33 -15.01
C VAL A 130 10.55 -0.18 -13.78
N GLY A 131 11.87 -0.35 -13.89
CA GLY A 131 12.73 -0.73 -12.77
C GLY A 131 12.71 0.31 -11.63
N LYS A 132 12.85 1.59 -11.97
CA LYS A 132 12.73 2.70 -11.00
C LYS A 132 11.38 2.70 -10.30
N TRP A 133 10.30 2.52 -11.06
CA TRP A 133 8.95 2.41 -10.50
C TRP A 133 8.84 1.24 -9.52
N ALA A 134 9.42 0.09 -9.84
CA ALA A 134 9.41 -1.08 -8.97
C ALA A 134 10.09 -0.82 -7.62
N SER A 135 11.24 -0.14 -7.63
CA SER A 135 11.93 0.25 -6.39
C SER A 135 11.08 1.19 -5.53
N LEU A 136 10.49 2.22 -6.14
CA LEU A 136 9.60 3.16 -5.43
C LEU A 136 8.35 2.45 -4.89
N ASN A 137 7.76 1.57 -5.69
CA ASN A 137 6.59 0.79 -5.28
C ASN A 137 6.92 -0.19 -4.14
N LEU A 138 8.13 -0.76 -4.11
CA LEU A 138 8.57 -1.60 -3.00
C LEU A 138 8.79 -0.78 -1.72
N VAL A 139 9.33 0.44 -1.82
CA VAL A 139 9.40 1.35 -0.67
C VAL A 139 7.99 1.66 -0.15
N ARG A 140 7.04 1.88 -1.05
CA ARG A 140 5.64 2.13 -0.70
C ARG A 140 5.01 0.98 0.11
N SER A 141 5.38 -0.28 -0.11
CA SER A 141 4.80 -1.40 0.65
C SER A 141 5.17 -1.39 2.13
N PHE A 142 6.26 -0.73 2.53
CA PHE A 142 6.65 -0.68 3.95
C PHE A 142 5.70 0.16 4.80
N PHE A 143 4.96 1.10 4.21
CA PHE A 143 3.99 1.92 4.94
C PHE A 143 2.85 1.06 5.54
N PRO A 144 2.07 0.30 4.76
CA PRO A 144 1.05 -0.57 5.33
C PRO A 144 1.65 -1.73 6.15
N LEU A 145 2.89 -2.16 5.89
CA LEU A 145 3.57 -3.12 6.77
C LEU A 145 3.82 -2.55 8.17
N ALA A 146 4.36 -1.33 8.24
CA ALA A 146 4.55 -0.61 9.50
C ALA A 146 3.21 -0.35 10.19
N GLY A 147 2.15 -0.08 9.42
CA GLY A 147 0.80 0.05 9.95
C GLY A 147 0.29 -1.24 10.61
N ALA A 148 0.49 -2.39 9.95
CA ALA A 148 0.17 -3.70 10.52
C ALA A 148 0.93 -3.96 11.82
N ALA A 149 2.23 -3.66 11.86
CA ALA A 149 3.07 -3.81 13.05
C ALA A 149 2.61 -2.89 14.20
N ALA A 150 2.30 -1.63 13.94
CA ALA A 150 1.80 -0.69 14.93
C ALA A 150 0.45 -1.15 15.53
N GLY A 151 -0.47 -1.63 14.68
CA GLY A 151 -1.74 -2.18 15.12
C GLY A 151 -1.57 -3.43 15.98
N LEU A 152 -0.71 -4.35 15.56
CA LEU A 152 -0.44 -5.60 16.30
C LEU A 152 0.24 -5.33 17.66
N ALA A 153 1.24 -4.43 17.68
CA ALA A 153 1.88 -4.03 18.94
C ALA A 153 0.88 -3.40 19.91
N THR A 154 -0.02 -2.54 19.42
CA THR A 154 -1.07 -1.91 20.23
C THR A 154 -2.08 -2.92 20.75
N LEU A 155 -2.43 -3.93 19.96
CA LEU A 155 -3.25 -5.05 20.42
C LEU A 155 -2.59 -5.75 21.61
N PHE A 156 -1.31 -6.12 21.50
CA PHE A 156 -0.57 -6.80 22.57
C PHE A 156 -0.48 -5.95 23.84
N GLN A 157 -0.25 -4.64 23.71
CA GLN A 157 -0.22 -3.70 24.84
C GLN A 157 -1.57 -3.54 25.58
N ASN A 158 -2.68 -4.00 25.00
CA ASN A 158 -4.00 -3.92 25.61
C ASN A 158 -4.47 -5.24 26.24
N ILE A 159 -3.82 -6.35 25.92
CA ILE A 159 -4.18 -7.69 26.41
C ILE A 159 -3.16 -8.26 27.39
N LEU A 160 -1.93 -7.74 27.41
CA LEU A 160 -0.89 -8.01 28.42
C LEU A 160 -0.97 -6.95 29.53
#